data_AF-A0A0S8F869-F1
#
_entry.id   AF-A0A0S8F869-F1
#
_cell.length_a   1.000
_cell.length_b   1.000
_cell.length_c   1.000
_cell.angle_alpha   90.00
_cell.angle_beta   90.00
_cell.angle_gamma   90.00
#
_symmetry.space_group_name_H-M   'P 1'
#
loop_
_entity.id
_entity.type
_entity.pdbx_description
1 polymer ?
#
loop_
_entity_poly.entity_id
_entity_poly.type
_entity_poly.pdbx_seq_one_letter_code
_entity_poly.pdbx_strand_id
1 'polypeptide(L)'
;MLRDADLGFDRNDAVYVREFVNDVDGAEEQRLIQARRKLDAFFRDIVFCSLQLVAIAEAHDNEADRVAAYVELLKPSGDDDRVLEAPGVDQAEYLAILDKVAAQETFLDALKAASPIFTGVARYMDKIVTELADATNALAGVLDARIDAEFADVIRFQEALEREKYTILLAMEALYDTNNGDAKAFERNRTTNAVQRRKLIPRGEPTEDRLYVLGEHLMERLDTLHRIEQEIEPDWKRYRATHAELQKLANDAQERRTRARFVVITWLRAHQKMAAAIENPAEWFDYKDAPSALFKLLL
;
A
#
# COMPACT_ATOMS: atom_id res chain seq x y z
N MET A 1 -16.38 12.49 -2.30
CA MET A 1 -15.94 13.56 -3.25
C MET A 1 -14.41 13.60 -3.28
N LEU A 2 -13.75 12.69 -3.99
CA LEU A 2 -12.28 12.58 -4.07
C LEU A 2 -11.70 13.46 -5.18
N ARG A 3 -11.53 14.75 -4.89
CA ARG A 3 -10.84 15.67 -5.81
C ARG A 3 -9.34 15.75 -5.60
N ASP A 4 -8.81 15.24 -4.49
CA ASP A 4 -7.38 15.26 -4.19
C ASP A 4 -7.01 13.99 -3.42
N ALA A 5 -6.59 12.91 -4.11
CA ALA A 5 -6.13 11.66 -3.49
C ALA A 5 -4.71 11.30 -3.96
N ASP A 6 -3.77 12.20 -3.73
CA ASP A 6 -2.40 12.07 -4.24
C ASP A 6 -1.48 11.27 -3.30
N LEU A 7 -1.95 10.09 -2.89
CA LEU A 7 -1.17 9.04 -2.21
C LEU A 7 -1.42 7.67 -2.84
N GLY A 8 -1.60 7.64 -4.17
CA GLY A 8 -1.72 6.40 -4.95
C GLY A 8 -3.15 5.99 -5.27
N PHE A 9 -4.17 6.82 -5.03
CA PHE A 9 -5.55 6.59 -5.50
C PHE A 9 -6.05 7.79 -6.32
N ASP A 10 -5.18 8.37 -7.16
CA ASP A 10 -5.65 9.40 -8.09
C ASP A 10 -6.68 8.78 -9.03
N ARG A 11 -7.84 9.44 -9.13
CA ARG A 11 -8.88 9.05 -10.08
C ARG A 11 -8.32 9.00 -11.50
N ASN A 12 -7.34 9.82 -11.85
CA ASN A 12 -6.75 9.82 -13.19
C ASN A 12 -5.97 8.54 -13.51
N ASP A 13 -5.38 7.90 -12.50
CA ASP A 13 -4.56 6.69 -12.65
C ASP A 13 -5.35 5.40 -12.45
N ALA A 14 -6.52 5.47 -11.79
CA ALA A 14 -7.43 4.35 -11.60
C ALA A 14 -8.50 4.29 -12.71
N VAL A 15 -8.49 3.21 -13.50
CA VAL A 15 -9.47 2.94 -14.56
C VAL A 15 -10.57 2.00 -14.06
N TYR A 16 -10.19 0.89 -13.42
CA TYR A 16 -11.11 -0.17 -13.01
C TYR A 16 -11.60 0.02 -11.57
N VAL A 17 -10.69 0.33 -10.64
CA VAL A 17 -10.97 0.49 -9.21
C VAL A 17 -11.82 1.73 -8.95
N ARG A 18 -11.81 2.71 -9.86
CA ARG A 18 -12.49 4.01 -9.71
C ARG A 18 -13.97 3.89 -9.33
N GLU A 19 -14.69 2.92 -9.91
CA GLU A 19 -16.11 2.72 -9.61
C GLU A 19 -16.35 2.33 -8.15
N PHE A 20 -15.46 1.52 -7.58
CA PHE A 20 -15.54 1.04 -6.20
C PHE A 20 -15.17 2.12 -5.17
N VAL A 21 -14.34 3.09 -5.56
CA VAL A 21 -13.93 4.19 -4.67
C VAL A 21 -15.02 5.26 -4.54
N ASN A 22 -15.81 5.51 -5.59
CA ASN A 22 -16.79 6.59 -5.58
C ASN A 22 -17.95 6.40 -4.59
N ASP A 23 -18.22 5.14 -4.21
CA ASP A 23 -19.27 4.76 -3.26
C ASP A 23 -18.73 4.54 -1.84
N VAL A 24 -17.51 5.00 -1.54
CA VAL A 24 -16.91 4.94 -0.21
C VAL A 24 -17.02 6.31 0.46
N ASP A 25 -18.21 6.70 0.93
CA ASP A 25 -18.33 7.71 1.99
C ASP A 25 -18.13 7.03 3.37
N GLY A 26 -17.02 6.30 3.49
CA GLY A 26 -16.71 5.42 4.61
C GLY A 26 -15.71 6.04 5.61
N ALA A 27 -15.68 5.49 6.82
CA ALA A 27 -14.75 5.94 7.86
C ALA A 27 -13.26 5.76 7.44
N GLU A 28 -12.98 4.76 6.61
CA GLU A 28 -11.65 4.40 6.11
C GLU A 28 -11.11 5.44 5.12
N GLU A 29 -11.96 5.93 4.21
CA GLU A 29 -11.60 7.00 3.28
C GLU A 29 -11.32 8.30 4.05
N GLN A 30 -12.17 8.65 5.03
CA GLN A 30 -11.96 9.84 5.87
C GLN A 30 -10.68 9.74 6.69
N ARG A 31 -10.33 8.56 7.22
CA ARG A 31 -9.05 8.32 7.90
C ARG A 31 -7.87 8.56 6.98
N LEU A 32 -7.91 8.06 5.75
CA LEU A 32 -6.86 8.28 4.76
C LEU A 32 -6.70 9.77 4.42
N ILE A 33 -7.81 10.48 4.19
CA ILE A 33 -7.82 11.92 3.93
C ILE A 33 -7.23 12.71 5.10
N GLN A 34 -7.57 12.36 6.33
CA GLN A 34 -7.04 13.01 7.53
C GLN A 34 -5.54 12.77 7.69
N ALA A 35 -5.08 11.52 7.58
CA ALA A 35 -3.65 11.18 7.66
C ALA A 35 -2.83 11.92 6.59
N ARG A 36 -3.36 12.01 5.37
CA ARG A 36 -2.76 12.81 4.30
C ARG A 36 -2.65 14.28 4.67
N ARG A 37 -3.74 14.90 5.14
CA ARG A 37 -3.73 16.33 5.51
C ARG A 37 -2.69 16.63 6.59
N LYS A 38 -2.51 15.71 7.56
CA LYS A 38 -1.45 15.81 8.56
C LYS A 38 -0.06 15.76 7.91
N LEU A 39 0.18 14.83 6.97
CA LEU A 39 1.45 14.72 6.26
C LEU A 39 1.76 15.96 5.41
N ASP A 40 0.78 16.47 4.66
CA ASP A 40 0.92 17.66 3.82
C ASP A 40 1.17 18.92 4.67
N ALA A 41 0.49 19.05 5.81
CA ALA A 41 0.75 20.12 6.77
C ALA A 41 2.18 20.03 7.32
N PHE A 42 2.59 18.84 7.74
CA PHE A 42 3.93 18.59 8.26
C PHE A 42 5.03 18.97 7.26
N PHE A 43 4.89 18.63 5.97
CA PHE A 43 5.89 19.03 4.96
C PHE A 43 5.95 20.54 4.75
N ARG A 44 4.80 21.24 4.79
CA ARG A 44 4.80 22.71 4.74
C ARG A 44 5.54 23.30 5.94
N ASP A 45 5.33 22.74 7.13
CA ASP A 45 5.96 23.22 8.36
C ASP A 45 7.48 22.98 8.34
N ILE A 46 7.94 21.83 7.83
CA ILE A 46 9.37 21.56 7.59
C ILE A 46 9.99 22.60 6.65
N VAL A 47 9.34 22.87 5.51
CA VAL A 47 9.85 23.83 4.52
C VAL A 47 9.91 25.23 5.12
N PHE A 48 8.85 25.63 5.83
CA PHE A 48 8.80 26.92 6.52
C PHE A 48 9.93 27.05 7.55
N CYS A 49 10.10 26.05 8.42
CA CYS A 49 11.18 26.02 9.40
C CYS A 49 12.56 26.14 8.75
N SER A 50 12.82 25.37 7.68
CA SER A 50 14.10 25.45 6.96
C SER A 50 14.36 26.81 6.32
N LEU A 51 13.35 27.47 5.76
CA LEU A 51 13.50 28.82 5.19
C LEU A 51 13.77 29.86 6.28
N GLN A 52 13.10 29.76 7.43
CA GLN A 52 13.30 30.68 8.55
C GLN A 52 14.70 30.53 9.17
N LEU A 53 15.24 29.31 9.25
CA LEU A 53 16.61 29.08 9.72
C LEU A 53 17.65 29.78 8.85
N VAL A 54 17.51 29.69 7.53
CA VAL A 54 18.39 30.39 6.59
C VAL A 54 18.24 31.90 6.76
N ALA A 55 16.99 32.40 6.85
CA ALA A 55 16.74 33.82 7.06
C ALA A 55 17.37 34.34 8.35
N ILE A 56 17.31 33.58 9.46
CA ILE A 56 17.94 33.96 10.73
C ILE A 56 19.46 34.06 10.57
N ALA A 57 20.08 33.09 9.90
CA ALA A 57 21.53 33.08 9.68
C ALA A 57 22.00 34.25 8.81
N GLU A 58 21.20 34.67 7.82
CA GLU A 58 21.54 35.74 6.88
C GLU A 58 21.15 37.15 7.35
N ALA A 59 20.04 37.31 8.09
CA ALA A 59 19.47 38.61 8.41
C ALA A 59 20.04 39.27 9.69
N HIS A 60 20.68 38.49 10.55
CA HIS A 60 21.20 38.97 11.83
C HIS A 60 22.74 38.92 11.86
N ASP A 61 23.36 40.04 12.20
CA ASP A 61 24.82 40.20 12.20
C ASP A 61 25.50 39.76 13.50
N ASN A 62 24.75 39.57 14.60
CA ASN A 62 25.28 39.14 15.89
C ASN A 62 24.59 37.88 16.42
N GLU A 63 25.31 37.13 17.23
CA GLU A 63 24.89 35.82 17.74
C GLU A 63 23.67 35.91 18.69
N ALA A 64 23.61 36.94 19.53
CA ALA A 64 22.50 37.10 20.48
C ALA A 64 21.16 37.28 19.78
N ASP A 65 21.11 38.10 18.72
CA ASP A 65 19.91 38.31 17.92
C ASP A 65 19.51 37.04 17.15
N ARG A 66 20.49 36.27 16.64
CA ARG A 66 20.25 34.96 16.00
C ARG A 66 19.62 33.97 16.96
N VAL A 67 20.16 33.85 18.18
CA VAL A 67 19.62 32.96 19.22
C VAL A 67 18.19 33.38 19.59
N ALA A 68 17.96 34.68 19.82
CA ALA A 68 16.63 35.18 20.15
C ALA A 68 15.61 34.91 19.04
N ALA A 69 15.95 35.20 17.78
CA ALA A 69 15.09 34.93 16.63
C ALA A 69 14.81 33.43 16.46
N TYR A 70 15.80 32.57 16.75
CA TYR A 70 15.63 31.13 16.70
C TYR A 70 14.71 30.59 17.79
N VAL A 71 14.81 31.12 19.01
CA VAL A 71 13.87 30.77 20.08
C VAL A 71 12.44 31.15 19.69
N GLU A 72 12.23 32.33 19.07
CA GLU A 72 10.90 32.72 18.57
C GLU A 72 10.39 31.79 17.46
N LEU A 73 11.25 31.34 16.55
CA LEU A 73 10.90 30.36 15.53
C LEU A 73 10.43 29.02 16.15
N LEU A 74 11.10 28.59 17.22
CA LEU A 74 10.77 27.34 17.92
C LEU A 74 9.57 27.49 18.87
N LYS A 75 9.09 28.71 19.15
CA LYS A 75 7.94 28.86 20.04
C LYS A 75 6.66 28.36 19.36
N PRO A 76 5.78 27.67 20.11
CA PRO A 76 4.44 27.36 19.63
C PRO A 76 3.72 28.64 19.24
N SER A 77 3.13 28.66 18.05
CA SER A 77 2.35 29.80 17.57
C SER A 77 0.97 29.81 18.24
N GLY A 78 0.86 30.37 19.46
CA GLY A 78 -0.42 30.50 20.18
C GLY A 78 -1.04 29.16 20.60
N ASP A 79 -2.36 29.02 20.46
CA ASP A 79 -3.17 27.83 20.83
C ASP A 79 -2.93 26.58 19.93
N ASP A 80 -1.83 26.53 19.17
CA ASP A 80 -1.55 25.42 18.26
C ASP A 80 -0.84 24.26 18.97
N ASP A 81 -1.63 23.43 19.66
CA ASP A 81 -1.18 22.21 20.36
C ASP A 81 -0.41 21.24 19.45
N ARG A 82 -0.52 21.39 18.12
CA ARG A 82 0.24 20.60 17.12
C ARG A 82 1.76 20.75 17.28
N VAL A 83 2.24 21.90 17.77
CA VAL A 83 3.67 22.13 18.02
C VAL A 83 4.17 21.31 19.22
N LEU A 84 3.28 20.90 20.13
CA LEU A 84 3.58 20.03 21.27
C LEU A 84 3.33 18.54 20.95
N GLU A 85 2.35 18.23 20.11
CA GLU A 85 2.12 16.87 19.60
C GLU A 85 3.28 16.37 18.72
N ALA A 86 3.87 17.26 17.92
CA ALA A 86 4.94 16.93 16.99
C ALA A 86 6.25 16.44 17.63
N PRO A 87 6.76 17.03 18.72
CA PRO A 87 7.95 16.51 19.37
C PRO A 87 7.67 15.30 20.28
N GLY A 88 6.41 15.05 20.65
CA GLY A 88 6.04 13.96 21.56
C GLY A 88 6.66 14.09 22.96
N VAL A 89 6.99 15.32 23.34
CA VAL A 89 7.48 15.70 24.68
C VAL A 89 6.35 16.42 25.41
N ASP A 90 6.35 16.33 26.74
CA ASP A 90 5.39 17.11 27.52
C ASP A 90 5.70 18.62 27.42
N GLN A 91 4.70 19.46 27.66
CA GLN A 91 4.84 20.92 27.51
C GLN A 91 5.94 21.49 28.43
N ALA A 92 6.13 20.94 29.62
CA ALA A 92 7.16 21.42 30.54
C ALA A 92 8.56 21.04 30.06
N GLU A 93 8.74 19.84 29.51
CA GLU A 93 9.98 19.40 28.87
C GLU A 93 10.29 20.24 27.63
N TYR A 94 9.28 20.56 26.80
CA TYR A 94 9.45 21.44 25.64
C TYR A 94 9.95 22.83 26.05
N LEU A 95 9.29 23.46 27.03
CA LEU A 95 9.68 24.76 27.56
C LEU A 95 11.09 24.72 28.17
N ALA A 96 11.44 23.65 28.89
CA ALA A 96 12.79 23.49 29.43
C ALA A 96 13.86 23.34 28.34
N ILE A 97 13.53 22.76 27.19
CA ILE A 97 14.43 22.74 26.02
C ILE A 97 14.57 24.16 25.45
N LEU A 98 13.48 24.91 25.29
CA LEU A 98 13.53 26.30 24.82
C LEU A 98 14.37 27.19 25.72
N ASP A 99 14.25 27.06 27.05
CA ASP A 99 15.07 27.82 28.00
C ASP A 99 16.56 27.49 27.83
N LYS A 100 16.89 26.21 27.59
CA LYS A 100 18.27 25.81 27.28
C LYS A 100 18.78 26.39 25.97
N VAL A 101 17.93 26.48 24.95
CA VAL A 101 18.27 27.12 23.66
C VAL A 101 18.52 28.61 23.85
N ALA A 102 17.64 29.29 24.59
CA ALA A 102 17.74 30.73 24.87
C ALA A 102 18.98 31.11 25.70
N ALA A 103 19.50 30.17 26.51
CA ALA A 103 20.68 30.38 27.33
C ALA A 103 22.02 30.25 26.57
N GLN A 104 22.01 29.89 25.28
CA GLN A 104 23.24 29.70 24.52
C GLN A 104 23.83 31.03 24.03
N GLU A 105 25.15 31.14 24.04
CA GLU A 105 25.88 32.34 23.60
C GLU A 105 26.07 32.39 22.07
N THR A 106 26.04 31.23 21.41
CA THR A 106 26.21 31.11 19.96
C THR A 106 24.99 30.44 19.33
N PHE A 107 24.67 30.82 18.10
CA PHE A 107 23.62 30.23 17.30
C PHE A 107 23.88 28.75 17.03
N LEU A 108 25.15 28.36 16.85
CA LEU A 108 25.54 26.97 16.70
C LEU A 108 25.19 26.12 17.94
N ASP A 109 25.47 26.63 19.14
CA ASP A 109 25.15 25.90 20.36
C ASP A 109 23.64 25.89 20.63
N ALA A 110 22.92 26.94 20.23
CA ALA A 110 21.45 26.96 20.22
C ALA A 110 20.88 25.87 19.29
N LEU A 111 21.44 25.70 18.09
CA LEU A 111 21.07 24.61 17.17
C LEU A 111 21.30 23.23 17.81
N LYS A 112 22.43 23.03 18.49
CA LYS A 112 22.71 21.78 19.23
C LYS A 112 21.69 21.54 20.34
N ALA A 113 21.42 22.57 21.16
CA ALA A 113 20.48 22.49 22.28
C ALA A 113 19.05 22.16 21.82
N ALA A 114 18.66 22.57 20.61
CA ALA A 114 17.36 22.29 20.03
C ALA A 114 17.21 20.86 19.45
N SER A 115 18.29 20.08 19.33
CA SER A 115 18.27 18.72 18.74
C SER A 115 17.16 17.78 19.26
N PRO A 116 16.78 17.80 20.56
CA PRO A 116 15.67 16.99 21.06
C PRO A 116 14.33 17.31 20.38
N ILE A 117 14.05 18.58 20.07
CA ILE A 117 12.82 19.01 19.38
C ILE A 117 12.75 18.36 18.00
N PHE A 118 13.82 18.48 17.20
CA PHE A 118 13.88 17.91 15.85
C PHE A 118 13.80 16.38 15.84
N THR A 119 14.41 15.73 16.84
CA THR A 119 14.31 14.28 17.02
C THR A 119 12.86 13.87 17.31
N GLY A 120 12.16 14.63 18.15
CA GLY A 120 10.73 14.43 18.41
C GLY A 120 9.90 14.59 17.14
N VAL A 121 10.10 15.69 16.41
CA VAL A 121 9.41 16.00 15.14
C VAL A 121 9.56 14.85 14.13
N ALA A 122 10.77 14.26 14.02
CA ALA A 122 11.00 13.11 13.15
C ALA A 122 10.22 11.85 13.60
N ARG A 123 10.10 11.59 14.90
CA ARG A 123 9.29 10.47 15.44
C ARG A 123 7.81 10.67 15.16
N TYR A 124 7.29 11.88 15.34
CA TYR A 124 5.89 12.18 15.02
C TYR A 124 5.57 12.02 13.55
N MET A 125 6.50 12.39 12.66
CA MET A 125 6.30 12.08 11.24
C MET A 125 6.23 10.58 10.98
N ASP A 126 7.09 9.78 11.61
CA ASP A 126 7.02 8.33 11.43
C ASP A 126 5.66 7.77 11.90
N LYS A 127 5.11 8.32 12.99
CA LYS A 127 3.74 8.04 13.42
C LYS A 127 2.71 8.44 12.35
N ILE A 128 2.78 9.64 11.76
CA ILE A 128 1.86 10.05 10.69
C ILE A 128 1.98 9.12 9.47
N VAL A 129 3.19 8.77 9.07
CA VAL A 129 3.40 7.85 7.93
C VAL A 129 2.87 6.45 8.23
N THR A 130 2.96 6.00 9.48
CA THR A 130 2.36 4.74 9.93
C THR A 130 0.84 4.82 9.95
N GLU A 131 0.24 5.88 10.49
CA GLU A 131 -1.22 6.13 10.44
C GLU A 131 -1.73 6.14 8.99
N LEU A 132 -0.97 6.77 8.09
CA LEU A 132 -1.25 6.77 6.67
C LEU A 132 -1.18 5.35 6.10
N ALA A 133 -0.20 4.55 6.54
CA ALA A 133 -0.05 3.19 6.06
C ALA A 133 -1.23 2.30 6.43
N ASP A 134 -1.63 2.38 7.68
CA ASP A 134 -2.77 1.64 8.21
C ASP A 134 -4.07 2.06 7.51
N ALA A 135 -4.26 3.36 7.29
CA ALA A 135 -5.43 3.88 6.58
C ALA A 135 -5.48 3.41 5.11
N THR A 136 -4.34 3.41 4.41
CA THR A 136 -4.22 2.86 3.04
C THR A 136 -4.59 1.38 3.01
N ASN A 137 -4.02 0.57 3.90
CA ASN A 137 -4.26 -0.87 3.92
C ASN A 137 -5.72 -1.20 4.29
N ALA A 138 -6.30 -0.46 5.25
CA ALA A 138 -7.71 -0.61 5.62
C ALA A 138 -8.63 -0.29 4.45
N LEU A 139 -8.40 0.83 3.74
CA LEU A 139 -9.18 1.17 2.55
C LEU A 139 -9.02 0.12 1.45
N ALA A 140 -7.79 -0.34 1.19
CA ALA A 140 -7.54 -1.38 0.20
C ALA A 140 -8.31 -2.67 0.52
N GLY A 141 -8.33 -3.12 1.77
CA GLY A 141 -9.11 -4.30 2.18
C GLY A 141 -10.63 -4.12 2.03
N VAL A 142 -11.15 -2.90 2.26
CA VAL A 142 -12.58 -2.60 2.01
C VAL A 142 -12.89 -2.64 0.51
N LEU A 143 -12.01 -2.09 -0.32
CA LEU A 143 -12.18 -2.10 -1.78
C LEU A 143 -12.09 -3.53 -2.34
N ASP A 144 -11.11 -4.32 -1.88
CA ASP A 144 -10.91 -5.72 -2.22
C ASP A 144 -12.20 -6.54 -1.97
N ALA A 145 -12.75 -6.46 -0.76
CA ALA A 145 -14.00 -7.14 -0.41
C ALA A 145 -15.20 -6.68 -1.24
N ARG A 146 -15.26 -5.39 -1.64
CA ARG A 146 -16.32 -4.87 -2.51
C ARG A 146 -16.19 -5.38 -3.95
N ILE A 147 -14.96 -5.46 -4.47
CA ILE A 147 -14.68 -6.05 -5.78
C ILE A 147 -15.12 -7.52 -5.78
N ASP A 148 -14.74 -8.30 -4.77
CA ASP A 148 -15.14 -9.70 -4.66
C ASP A 148 -16.67 -9.86 -4.56
N ALA A 149 -17.35 -8.98 -3.84
CA ALA A 149 -18.81 -8.98 -3.75
C ALA A 149 -19.48 -8.69 -5.09
N GLU A 150 -18.97 -7.72 -5.86
CA GLU A 150 -19.49 -7.37 -7.19
C GLU A 150 -19.29 -8.50 -8.20
N PHE A 151 -18.14 -9.18 -8.15
CA PHE A 151 -17.80 -10.26 -9.06
C PHE A 151 -18.13 -11.68 -8.53
N ALA A 152 -18.90 -11.79 -7.44
CA ALA A 152 -19.16 -13.05 -6.76
C ALA A 152 -19.74 -14.15 -7.69
N ASP A 153 -20.66 -13.79 -8.58
CA ASP A 153 -21.23 -14.73 -9.54
C ASP A 153 -20.20 -15.19 -10.58
N VAL A 154 -19.35 -14.29 -11.07
CA VAL A 154 -18.26 -14.59 -12.02
C VAL A 154 -17.25 -15.55 -11.38
N ILE A 155 -16.86 -15.29 -10.13
CA ILE A 155 -15.98 -16.18 -9.35
C ILE A 155 -16.60 -17.57 -9.24
N ARG A 156 -17.88 -17.66 -8.84
CA ARG A 156 -18.60 -18.94 -8.72
C ARG A 156 -18.64 -19.69 -10.06
N PHE A 157 -18.88 -18.99 -11.17
CA PHE A 157 -18.91 -19.61 -12.49
C PHE A 157 -17.53 -20.11 -12.92
N GLN A 158 -16.47 -19.34 -12.69
CA GLN A 158 -15.10 -19.74 -12.97
C GLN A 158 -14.72 -21.01 -12.20
N GLU A 159 -14.98 -21.05 -10.89
CA GLU A 159 -14.69 -22.23 -10.05
C GLU A 159 -15.48 -23.47 -10.51
N ALA A 160 -16.75 -23.30 -10.89
CA ALA A 160 -17.58 -24.38 -11.38
C ALA A 160 -17.08 -24.93 -12.73
N LEU A 161 -16.66 -24.04 -13.63
CA LEU A 161 -16.11 -24.41 -14.94
C LEU A 161 -14.78 -25.16 -14.79
N GLU A 162 -13.87 -24.67 -13.94
CA GLU A 162 -12.59 -25.33 -13.69
C GLU A 162 -12.77 -26.73 -13.10
N ARG A 163 -13.69 -26.87 -12.12
CA ARG A 163 -14.01 -28.16 -11.52
C ARG A 163 -14.59 -29.14 -12.52
N GLU A 164 -15.51 -28.69 -13.38
CA GLU A 164 -16.13 -29.55 -14.38
C GLU A 164 -15.13 -29.95 -15.47
N LYS A 165 -14.30 -29.00 -15.94
CA LYS A 165 -13.23 -29.25 -16.91
C LYS A 165 -12.26 -30.30 -16.38
N TYR A 166 -11.78 -30.16 -15.15
CA TYR A 166 -10.91 -31.14 -14.51
C TYR A 166 -11.57 -32.52 -14.39
N THR A 167 -12.85 -32.54 -14.00
CA THR A 167 -13.65 -33.77 -13.90
C THR A 167 -13.76 -34.51 -15.24
N ILE A 168 -13.96 -33.78 -16.35
CA ILE A 168 -14.01 -34.36 -17.68
C ILE A 168 -12.63 -34.86 -18.12
N LEU A 169 -11.56 -34.10 -17.86
CA LEU A 169 -10.20 -34.51 -18.21
C LEU A 169 -9.79 -35.82 -17.51
N LEU A 170 -10.09 -35.95 -16.22
CA LEU A 170 -9.89 -37.21 -15.47
C LEU A 170 -10.71 -38.37 -16.04
N ALA A 171 -11.92 -38.09 -16.49
CA ALA A 171 -12.75 -39.10 -17.13
C ALA A 171 -12.17 -39.55 -18.47
N MET A 172 -11.64 -38.62 -19.29
CA MET A 172 -10.97 -38.94 -20.55
C MET A 172 -9.69 -39.76 -20.33
N GLU A 173 -8.88 -39.41 -19.32
CA GLU A 173 -7.71 -40.20 -18.91
C GLU A 173 -8.12 -41.64 -18.56
N ALA A 174 -9.17 -41.82 -17.75
CA ALA A 174 -9.67 -43.14 -17.40
C ALA A 174 -10.18 -43.95 -18.61
N LEU A 175 -10.76 -43.31 -19.63
CA LEU A 175 -11.12 -44.00 -20.88
C LEU A 175 -9.88 -44.45 -21.66
N TYR A 176 -8.85 -43.61 -21.72
CA TYR A 176 -7.58 -43.94 -22.36
C TYR A 176 -6.88 -45.12 -21.68
N ASP A 177 -6.79 -45.12 -20.36
CA ASP A 177 -6.25 -46.23 -19.57
C ASP A 177 -7.03 -47.53 -19.78
N THR A 178 -8.35 -47.44 -19.84
CA THR A 178 -9.22 -48.60 -20.11
C THR A 178 -8.93 -49.18 -21.49
N ASN A 179 -8.77 -48.34 -22.50
CA ASN A 179 -8.44 -48.76 -23.85
C ASN A 179 -7.07 -49.45 -23.94
N ASN A 180 -6.13 -49.07 -23.06
CA ASN A 180 -4.80 -49.67 -22.96
C ASN A 180 -4.76 -50.93 -22.07
N GLY A 181 -5.90 -51.41 -21.58
CA GLY A 181 -6.02 -52.66 -20.84
C GLY A 181 -6.03 -52.54 -19.32
N ASP A 182 -6.09 -51.33 -18.73
CA ASP A 182 -6.39 -51.17 -17.31
C ASP A 182 -7.90 -51.30 -17.06
N ALA A 183 -8.37 -52.53 -16.85
CA ALA A 183 -9.77 -52.82 -16.55
C ALA A 183 -10.29 -52.10 -15.27
N LYS A 184 -9.41 -51.68 -14.35
CA LYS A 184 -9.82 -50.92 -13.15
C LYS A 184 -10.00 -49.43 -13.43
N ALA A 185 -9.48 -48.91 -14.55
CA ALA A 185 -9.64 -47.52 -14.94
C ALA A 185 -11.09 -47.15 -15.24
N PHE A 186 -11.83 -48.06 -15.87
CA PHE A 186 -13.23 -47.82 -16.20
C PHE A 186 -14.11 -47.60 -14.96
N GLU A 187 -13.82 -48.31 -13.87
CA GLU A 187 -14.52 -48.08 -12.60
C GLU A 187 -14.19 -46.71 -11.99
N ARG A 188 -12.99 -46.16 -12.23
CA ARG A 188 -12.68 -44.75 -11.89
C ARG A 188 -13.55 -43.79 -12.70
N ASN A 189 -13.75 -44.03 -14.00
CA ASN A 189 -14.62 -43.21 -14.84
C ASN A 189 -16.08 -43.20 -14.35
N ARG A 190 -16.59 -44.35 -13.87
CA ARG A 190 -17.96 -44.43 -13.33
C ARG A 190 -18.18 -43.58 -12.08
N THR A 191 -17.14 -43.30 -11.31
CA THR A 191 -17.23 -42.54 -10.05
C THR A 191 -17.00 -41.04 -10.24
N THR A 192 -16.42 -40.58 -11.35
CA THR A 192 -16.17 -39.15 -11.60
C THR A 192 -17.44 -38.35 -11.90
N ASN A 193 -18.60 -38.99 -12.09
CA ASN A 193 -19.86 -38.35 -12.52
C ASN A 193 -19.75 -37.49 -13.80
N ALA A 194 -18.65 -37.58 -14.54
CA ALA A 194 -18.40 -36.82 -15.77
C ALA A 194 -19.35 -37.21 -16.91
N VAL A 195 -19.95 -38.41 -16.85
CA VAL A 195 -20.96 -38.88 -17.80
C VAL A 195 -22.33 -38.80 -17.15
N GLN A 196 -23.00 -37.65 -17.27
CA GLN A 196 -24.31 -37.42 -16.64
C GLN A 196 -25.43 -38.25 -17.30
N ARG A 197 -25.26 -38.60 -18.59
CA ARG A 197 -26.22 -39.42 -19.34
C ARG A 197 -26.05 -40.89 -18.95
N ARG A 198 -26.76 -41.34 -17.92
CA ARG A 198 -26.73 -42.75 -17.42
C ARG A 198 -26.88 -43.81 -18.51
N LYS A 199 -27.60 -43.51 -19.59
CA LYS A 199 -27.78 -44.43 -20.75
C LYS A 199 -26.49 -44.67 -21.54
N LEU A 200 -25.52 -43.76 -21.46
CA LEU A 200 -24.23 -43.89 -22.12
C LEU A 200 -23.25 -44.76 -21.34
N ILE A 201 -23.50 -45.04 -20.05
CA ILE A 201 -22.61 -45.81 -19.19
C ILE A 201 -22.87 -47.32 -19.38
N PRO A 202 -21.90 -48.11 -19.90
CA PRO A 202 -21.94 -49.56 -19.93
C PRO A 202 -22.23 -50.20 -18.57
N ARG A 203 -22.95 -51.33 -18.57
CA ARG A 203 -23.21 -52.12 -17.34
C ARG A 203 -22.07 -53.05 -16.96
N GLY A 204 -21.28 -53.51 -17.93
CA GLY A 204 -20.08 -54.32 -17.76
C GLY A 204 -18.88 -53.71 -18.48
N GLU A 205 -17.89 -54.55 -18.85
CA GLU A 205 -16.70 -54.10 -19.57
C GLU A 205 -17.08 -53.39 -20.87
N PRO A 206 -16.58 -52.15 -21.10
CA PRO A 206 -16.90 -51.38 -22.29
C PRO A 206 -16.22 -51.99 -23.53
N THR A 207 -16.92 -51.99 -24.67
CA THR A 207 -16.29 -52.26 -25.96
C THR A 207 -15.56 -51.02 -26.47
N GLU A 208 -14.63 -51.17 -27.42
CA GLU A 208 -13.92 -50.06 -28.06
C GLU A 208 -14.89 -49.01 -28.64
N ASP A 209 -15.92 -49.44 -29.38
CA ASP A 209 -16.98 -48.55 -29.89
C ASP A 209 -17.69 -47.76 -28.77
N ARG A 210 -17.85 -48.37 -27.58
CA ARG A 210 -18.48 -47.70 -26.44
C ARG A 210 -17.56 -46.69 -25.79
N LEU A 211 -16.26 -47.01 -25.70
CA LEU A 211 -15.24 -46.05 -25.24
C LEU A 211 -15.16 -44.86 -26.20
N TYR A 212 -15.23 -45.10 -27.51
CA TYR A 212 -15.26 -44.04 -28.52
C TYR A 212 -16.47 -43.11 -28.34
N VAL A 213 -17.68 -43.66 -28.21
CA VAL A 213 -18.90 -42.85 -27.96
C VAL A 213 -18.83 -42.05 -26.66
N LEU A 214 -18.23 -42.61 -25.61
CA LEU A 214 -17.99 -41.89 -24.36
C LEU A 214 -16.97 -40.76 -24.55
N GLY A 215 -15.90 -41.00 -25.30
CA GLY A 215 -14.90 -40.00 -25.66
C GLY A 215 -15.49 -38.81 -26.40
N GLU A 216 -16.26 -39.06 -27.47
CA GLU A 216 -16.97 -38.03 -28.24
C GLU A 216 -17.94 -37.22 -27.36
N HIS A 217 -18.66 -37.88 -26.44
CA HIS A 217 -19.53 -37.19 -25.51
C HIS A 217 -18.75 -36.25 -24.56
N LEU A 218 -17.62 -36.70 -24.02
CA LEU A 218 -16.79 -35.88 -23.14
C LEU A 218 -16.15 -34.70 -23.90
N MET A 219 -15.73 -34.91 -25.15
CA MET A 219 -15.25 -33.84 -26.03
C MET A 219 -16.33 -32.78 -26.30
N GLU A 220 -17.54 -33.18 -26.67
CA GLU A 220 -18.67 -32.26 -26.87
C GLU A 220 -18.96 -31.42 -25.62
N ARG A 221 -18.85 -32.05 -24.43
CA ARG A 221 -19.01 -31.33 -23.16
C ARG A 221 -17.88 -30.34 -22.93
N LEU A 222 -16.62 -30.69 -23.20
CA LEU A 222 -15.50 -29.75 -23.11
C LEU A 222 -15.66 -28.57 -24.06
N ASP A 223 -16.09 -28.81 -25.30
CA ASP A 223 -16.37 -27.74 -26.27
C ASP A 223 -17.48 -26.81 -25.76
N THR A 224 -18.51 -27.38 -25.14
CA THR A 224 -19.59 -26.60 -24.52
C THR A 224 -19.07 -25.75 -23.36
N LEU A 225 -18.25 -26.32 -22.47
CA LEU A 225 -17.62 -25.57 -21.38
C LEU A 225 -16.70 -24.48 -21.89
N HIS A 226 -15.96 -24.73 -22.97
CA HIS A 226 -15.08 -23.75 -23.58
C HIS A 226 -15.87 -22.54 -24.14
N ARG A 227 -17.03 -22.78 -24.74
CA ARG A 227 -17.91 -21.68 -25.18
C ARG A 227 -18.44 -20.87 -23.98
N ILE A 228 -18.82 -21.53 -22.89
CA ILE A 228 -19.27 -20.84 -21.67
C ILE A 228 -18.10 -20.02 -21.07
N GLU A 229 -16.90 -20.59 -21.03
CA GLU A 229 -15.66 -19.90 -20.62
C GLU A 229 -15.42 -18.63 -21.45
N GLN A 230 -15.59 -18.70 -22.77
CA GLN A 230 -15.46 -17.52 -23.66
C GLN A 230 -16.49 -16.41 -23.35
N GLU A 231 -17.70 -16.75 -22.92
CA GLU A 231 -18.73 -15.77 -22.56
C GLU A 231 -18.41 -15.06 -21.23
N ILE A 232 -17.82 -15.76 -20.25
CA ILE A 232 -17.49 -15.16 -18.94
C ILE A 232 -16.09 -14.53 -18.89
N GLU A 233 -15.20 -14.88 -19.83
CA GLU A 233 -13.81 -14.41 -19.85
C GLU A 233 -13.66 -12.87 -19.83
N PRO A 234 -14.50 -12.07 -20.49
CA PRO A 234 -14.41 -10.61 -20.40
C PRO A 234 -14.57 -10.10 -18.96
N ASP A 235 -15.56 -10.62 -18.23
CA ASP A 235 -15.82 -10.23 -16.85
C ASP A 235 -14.74 -10.76 -15.90
N TRP A 236 -14.25 -11.98 -16.15
CA TRP A 236 -13.11 -12.53 -15.41
C TRP A 236 -11.82 -11.73 -15.62
N LYS A 237 -11.56 -11.27 -16.85
CA LYS A 237 -10.45 -10.35 -17.14
C LYS A 237 -10.62 -9.02 -16.42
N ARG A 238 -11.84 -8.46 -16.41
CA ARG A 238 -12.14 -7.22 -15.68
C ARG A 238 -11.90 -7.39 -14.18
N TYR A 239 -12.39 -8.47 -13.58
CA TYR A 239 -12.15 -8.81 -12.18
C TYR A 239 -10.65 -8.84 -11.86
N ARG A 240 -9.86 -9.61 -12.62
CA ARG A 240 -8.39 -9.70 -12.42
C ARG A 240 -7.69 -8.38 -12.65
N ALA A 241 -8.10 -7.60 -13.65
CA ALA A 241 -7.53 -6.29 -13.93
C ALA A 241 -7.82 -5.29 -12.80
N THR A 242 -9.01 -5.37 -12.20
CA THR A 242 -9.41 -4.53 -11.07
C THR A 242 -8.55 -4.82 -9.83
N HIS A 243 -8.35 -6.10 -9.50
CA HIS A 243 -7.44 -6.52 -8.42
C HIS A 243 -5.97 -6.12 -8.68
N ALA A 244 -5.49 -6.33 -9.90
CA ALA A 244 -4.14 -5.93 -10.27
C ALA A 244 -3.92 -4.41 -10.17
N GLU A 245 -4.92 -3.61 -10.55
CA GLU A 245 -4.89 -2.16 -10.38
C GLU A 245 -4.90 -1.78 -8.90
N LEU A 246 -5.77 -2.38 -8.07
CA LEU A 246 -5.80 -2.13 -6.62
C LEU A 246 -4.43 -2.40 -5.96
N GLN A 247 -3.80 -3.53 -6.31
CA GLN A 247 -2.47 -3.87 -5.82
C GLN A 247 -1.41 -2.87 -6.27
N LYS A 248 -1.48 -2.40 -7.52
CA LYS A 248 -0.58 -1.36 -8.04
C LYS A 248 -0.73 -0.06 -7.23
N LEU A 249 -1.96 0.39 -7.00
CA LEU A 249 -2.25 1.60 -6.22
C LEU A 249 -1.72 1.48 -4.78
N ALA A 250 -1.87 0.31 -4.15
CA ALA A 250 -1.32 0.03 -2.83
C ALA A 250 0.23 0.05 -2.80
N ASN A 251 0.87 -0.47 -3.85
CA ASN A 251 2.33 -0.42 -4.00
C ASN A 251 2.82 1.02 -4.22
N ASP A 252 2.16 1.80 -5.08
CA ASP A 252 2.49 3.20 -5.33
C ASP A 252 2.37 4.03 -4.04
N ALA A 253 1.34 3.76 -3.22
CA ALA A 253 1.20 4.37 -1.90
C ALA A 253 2.40 4.03 -0.99
N GLN A 254 2.85 2.77 -0.97
CA GLN A 254 4.03 2.35 -0.20
C GLN A 254 5.33 3.03 -0.66
N GLU A 255 5.51 3.23 -1.96
CA GLU A 255 6.65 4.00 -2.47
C GLU A 255 6.62 5.46 -2.01
N ARG A 256 5.45 6.11 -2.08
CA ARG A 256 5.27 7.50 -1.63
C ARG A 256 5.54 7.64 -0.12
N ARG A 257 5.11 6.68 0.70
CA ARG A 257 5.46 6.61 2.14
C ARG A 257 6.97 6.52 2.36
N THR A 258 7.65 5.70 1.57
CA THR A 258 9.12 5.56 1.65
C THR A 258 9.83 6.86 1.28
N ARG A 259 9.36 7.56 0.23
CA ARG A 259 9.87 8.88 -0.14
C ARG A 259 9.63 9.92 0.96
N ALA A 260 8.44 9.91 1.58
CA ALA A 260 8.13 10.80 2.68
C ALA A 260 9.10 10.63 3.86
N ARG A 261 9.34 9.39 4.28
CA ARG A 261 10.36 9.07 5.31
C ARG A 261 11.74 9.57 4.92
N PHE A 262 12.15 9.35 3.67
CA PHE A 262 13.44 9.80 3.18
C PHE A 262 13.62 11.31 3.26
N VAL A 263 12.61 12.10 2.86
CA VAL A 263 12.66 13.57 2.96
C VAL A 263 12.92 14.02 4.40
N VAL A 264 12.23 13.43 5.37
CA VAL A 264 12.38 13.83 6.78
C VAL A 264 13.71 13.40 7.37
N ILE A 265 14.21 12.21 7.02
CA ILE A 265 15.53 11.76 7.43
C ILE A 265 16.61 12.71 6.90
N THR A 266 16.50 13.11 5.63
CA THR A 266 17.41 14.07 5.01
C THR A 266 17.32 15.42 5.72
N TRP A 267 16.12 15.90 6.02
CA TRP A 267 15.91 17.15 6.76
C TRP A 267 16.49 17.10 8.19
N LEU A 268 16.20 16.06 8.96
CA LEU A 268 16.74 15.86 10.31
C LEU A 268 18.28 15.85 10.29
N ARG A 269 18.87 15.18 9.30
CA ARG A 269 20.32 15.11 9.13
C ARG A 269 20.94 16.44 8.75
N ALA A 270 20.28 17.21 7.88
CA ALA A 270 20.72 18.58 7.61
C ALA A 270 20.79 19.37 8.92
N HIS A 271 19.78 19.24 9.78
CA HIS A 271 19.78 19.84 11.11
C HIS A 271 20.94 19.39 12.00
N GLN A 272 21.19 18.08 12.05
CA GLN A 272 22.29 17.51 12.83
C GLN A 272 23.66 17.96 12.31
N LYS A 273 23.82 18.08 10.99
CA LYS A 273 25.07 18.53 10.36
C LYS A 273 25.31 20.03 10.59
N MET A 274 24.27 20.86 10.52
CA MET A 274 24.34 22.27 10.93
C MET A 274 24.75 22.39 12.40
N ALA A 275 24.13 21.62 13.29
CA ALA A 275 24.50 21.57 14.71
C ALA A 275 25.93 21.04 14.96
N ALA A 276 26.50 20.28 14.02
CA ALA A 276 27.88 19.80 14.06
C ALA A 276 28.90 20.79 13.46
N ALA A 277 28.48 22.01 13.13
CA ALA A 277 29.33 23.05 12.51
C ALA A 277 29.92 22.66 11.15
N ILE A 278 29.25 21.77 10.41
CA ILE A 278 29.59 21.57 9.00
C ILE A 278 29.13 22.84 8.27
N GLU A 279 30.04 23.55 7.61
CA GLU A 279 29.72 24.84 6.98
C GLU A 279 29.26 24.71 5.53
N ASN A 280 29.60 23.60 4.86
CA ASN A 280 29.28 23.37 3.46
C ASN A 280 27.82 22.89 3.29
N PRO A 281 26.91 23.69 2.69
CA PRO A 281 25.51 23.30 2.54
C PRO A 281 25.31 22.06 1.66
N ALA A 282 26.22 21.80 0.71
CA ALA A 282 26.18 20.59 -0.10
C ALA A 282 26.40 19.32 0.74
N GLU A 283 27.12 19.44 1.85
CA GLU A 283 27.34 18.32 2.77
C GLU A 283 26.14 18.09 3.69
N TRP A 284 25.29 19.09 3.95
CA TRP A 284 24.09 18.96 4.78
C TRP A 284 23.08 17.99 4.18
N PHE A 285 22.98 17.96 2.86
CA PHE A 285 22.04 17.12 2.12
C PHE A 285 22.69 15.88 1.47
N ASP A 286 23.94 15.54 1.84
CA ASP A 286 24.58 14.32 1.31
C ASP A 286 23.83 13.05 1.75
N TYR A 287 23.35 12.29 0.76
CA TYR A 287 22.52 11.10 0.89
C TYR A 287 23.34 9.80 1.00
N LYS A 288 24.68 9.85 0.92
CA LYS A 288 25.53 8.65 0.95
C LYS A 288 25.29 7.75 2.16
N ASP A 289 24.90 8.33 3.30
CA ASP A 289 24.59 7.57 4.51
C ASP A 289 23.07 7.31 4.70
N ALA A 290 22.19 7.83 3.83
CA ALA A 290 20.74 7.81 4.06
C ALA A 290 20.12 6.40 4.18
N PRO A 291 20.59 5.38 3.43
CA PRO A 291 20.10 4.01 3.58
C PRO A 291 20.28 3.44 4.99
N SER A 292 21.40 3.72 5.67
CA SER A 292 21.69 3.19 7.01
C SER A 292 20.93 3.90 8.13
N ALA A 293 20.43 5.13 7.93
CA ALA A 293 19.50 5.76 8.88
C ALA A 293 18.06 5.28 8.71
N LEU A 294 17.62 4.97 7.49
CA LEU A 294 16.32 4.32 7.26
C LEU A 294 16.19 3.04 8.09
N PHE A 295 17.24 2.21 8.15
CA PHE A 295 17.27 1.01 8.99
C PHE A 295 17.18 1.28 10.50
N LYS A 296 17.73 2.40 11.00
CA LYS A 296 17.72 2.74 12.44
C LYS A 296 16.40 3.34 12.93
N LEU A 297 15.56 3.83 12.01
CA LEU A 297 14.21 4.31 12.31
C LEU A 297 13.14 3.22 12.22
N LEU A 298 13.48 2.08 11.60
CA LEU A 298 12.61 0.90 11.49
C LEU A 298 12.78 -0.09 12.67
N LEU A 299 13.70 0.20 13.60
CA LEU A 299 14.00 -0.57 14.82
C LEU A 299 13.63 0.26 16.05
#